data_AF-A0A522J7H7-F1
#
_entry.id   AF-A0A522J7H7-F1
#
_cell.length_a   1.000
_cell.length_b   1.000
_cell.length_c   1.000
_cell.angle_alpha   90.00
_cell.angle_beta   90.00
_cell.angle_gamma   90.00
#
_symmetry.space_group_name_H-M   'P 1'
#
loop_
_entity.id
_entity.type
_entity.pdbx_description
1 polymer ?
#
loop_
_entity_poly.entity_id
_entity_poly.type
_entity_poly.pdbx_seq_one_letter_code
_entity_poly.pdbx_strand_id
1 'polypeptide(L)'
;PGHKFVDISRTSFEKGVSILHFLGGISIELSGKRAIAQTKMTISQRAIVDGALVDVLCTGRFYDFFEQRTINGKDEWRIVRRQPIYEKDRMDLLDPGAKLDLDKDLLGQFPKGYQHLAYLQARLGFKIKRDMPELTGPIVQALYQRGQKWLDGDASAFDEPPVEVGL
;
A
#
# COMPACT_ATOMS: atom_id res chain seq x y z
N PRO A 1 -4.11 17.02 6.13
CA PRO A 1 -3.66 15.62 5.91
C PRO A 1 -2.20 15.50 5.46
N GLY A 2 -1.79 16.21 4.40
CA GLY A 2 -0.43 16.14 3.85
C GLY A 2 0.70 16.49 4.83
N HIS A 3 0.61 17.62 5.53
CA HIS A 3 1.64 18.00 6.53
C HIS A 3 1.84 16.94 7.62
N LYS A 4 0.74 16.42 8.18
CA LYS A 4 0.80 15.33 9.18
C LYS A 4 1.49 14.08 8.64
N PHE A 5 1.26 13.72 7.37
CA PHE A 5 1.93 12.59 6.73
C PHE A 5 3.45 12.82 6.64
N VAL A 6 3.88 14.03 6.24
CA VAL A 6 5.30 14.40 6.19
C VAL A 6 5.94 14.36 7.57
N ASP A 7 5.29 14.92 8.59
CA ASP A 7 5.80 14.95 9.95
C ASP A 7 5.97 13.54 10.52
N ILE A 8 4.95 12.69 10.36
CA ILE A 8 5.01 11.28 10.79
C ILE A 8 6.14 10.55 10.06
N SER A 9 6.28 10.75 8.75
CA SER A 9 7.32 10.08 7.96
C SER A 9 8.72 10.48 8.42
N ARG A 10 8.95 11.77 8.69
CA ARG A 10 10.23 12.28 9.22
C ARG A 10 10.52 11.70 10.61
N THR A 11 9.56 11.77 11.53
CA THR A 11 9.74 11.23 12.89
C THR A 11 9.96 9.72 12.89
N SER A 12 9.28 8.97 12.02
CA SER A 12 9.52 7.53 11.88
C SER A 12 10.93 7.24 11.38
N PHE A 13 11.40 7.97 10.38
CA PHE A 13 12.77 7.82 9.86
C PHE A 13 13.84 8.14 10.92
N GLU A 14 13.66 9.24 11.67
CA GLU A 14 14.54 9.62 12.78
C GLU A 14 14.59 8.58 13.89
N LYS A 15 13.51 7.79 14.07
CA LYS A 15 13.44 6.64 14.99
C LYS A 15 14.02 5.35 14.40
N GLY A 16 14.64 5.41 13.23
CA GLY A 16 15.29 4.27 12.57
C GLY A 16 14.36 3.40 11.71
N VAL A 17 13.11 3.82 11.46
CA VAL A 17 12.24 3.12 10.51
C VAL A 17 12.82 3.28 9.11
N SER A 18 13.17 2.16 8.49
CA SER A 18 13.74 2.11 7.15
C SER A 18 12.73 1.46 6.20
N ILE A 19 12.06 2.28 5.40
CA ILE A 19 11.10 1.84 4.38
C ILE A 19 11.45 2.54 3.06
N LEU A 20 11.68 1.75 2.02
CA LEU A 20 11.98 2.23 0.68
C LEU A 20 10.91 1.76 -0.30
N HIS A 21 10.50 2.65 -1.18
CA HIS A 21 9.60 2.33 -2.28
C HIS A 21 10.36 2.42 -3.60
N PHE A 22 10.42 1.30 -4.33
CA PHE A 22 10.86 1.29 -5.71
C PHE A 22 9.64 1.34 -6.62
N LEU A 23 9.64 2.26 -7.59
CA LEU A 23 8.57 2.39 -8.58
C LEU A 23 9.05 1.85 -9.92
N GLY A 24 8.29 0.92 -10.49
CA GLY A 24 8.53 0.31 -11.78
C GLY A 24 7.64 0.91 -12.88
N GLY A 25 7.26 0.06 -13.84
CA GLY A 25 6.41 0.46 -14.97
C GLY A 25 5.07 1.07 -14.53
N ILE A 26 4.63 2.05 -15.31
CA ILE A 26 3.41 2.83 -15.07
C ILE A 26 2.52 2.76 -16.31
N SER A 27 1.24 2.44 -16.14
CA SER A 27 0.20 2.68 -17.14
C SER A 27 -0.78 3.73 -16.62
N ILE A 28 -1.28 4.58 -17.51
CA ILE A 28 -2.22 5.65 -17.17
C ILE A 28 -3.40 5.60 -18.13
N GLU A 29 -4.60 5.53 -17.59
CA GLU A 29 -5.86 5.70 -18.30
C GLU A 29 -6.38 7.11 -18.03
N LEU A 30 -6.62 7.89 -19.08
CA LEU A 30 -6.98 9.31 -19.00
C LEU A 30 -8.38 9.54 -19.57
N SER A 31 -9.23 10.26 -18.85
CA SER A 31 -10.57 10.70 -19.26
C SER A 31 -10.77 12.17 -18.88
N GLY A 32 -10.59 13.07 -19.83
CA GLY A 32 -10.69 14.51 -19.60
C GLY A 32 -9.76 14.99 -18.47
N LYS A 33 -10.34 15.53 -17.39
CA LYS A 33 -9.61 16.00 -16.20
C LYS A 33 -9.38 14.92 -15.14
N ARG A 34 -9.59 13.64 -15.46
CA ARG A 34 -9.44 12.52 -14.52
C ARG A 34 -8.52 11.46 -15.09
N ALA A 35 -7.80 10.77 -14.21
CA ALA A 35 -6.97 9.64 -14.61
C ALA A 35 -6.93 8.56 -13.54
N ILE A 36 -6.64 7.33 -13.99
CA ILE A 36 -6.22 6.22 -13.16
C ILE A 36 -4.78 5.87 -13.55
N ALA A 37 -3.86 5.87 -12.60
CA ALA A 37 -2.49 5.38 -12.83
C ALA A 37 -2.26 4.07 -12.08
N GLN A 38 -1.76 3.06 -12.78
CA GLN A 38 -1.29 1.82 -12.19
C GLN A 38 0.23 1.81 -12.21
N THR A 39 0.85 1.96 -11.04
CA THR A 39 2.31 1.97 -10.88
C THR A 39 2.74 0.68 -10.20
N LYS A 40 3.54 -0.17 -10.88
CA LYS A 40 4.18 -1.30 -10.20
C LYS A 40 5.11 -0.79 -9.13
N MET A 41 5.09 -1.41 -7.95
CA MET A 41 5.93 -0.97 -6.85
C MET A 41 6.43 -2.15 -6.02
N THR A 42 7.55 -1.91 -5.34
CA THR A 42 8.04 -2.78 -4.28
C THR A 42 8.34 -1.94 -3.05
N ILE A 43 7.83 -2.39 -1.90
CA ILE A 43 8.11 -1.84 -0.58
C ILE A 43 9.16 -2.73 0.07
N SER A 44 10.31 -2.16 0.39
CA SER A 44 11.33 -2.80 1.22
C SER A 44 11.28 -2.20 2.61
N GLN A 45 11.15 -3.02 3.65
CA GLN A 45 11.22 -2.58 5.05
C GLN A 45 12.24 -3.42 5.81
N ARG A 46 13.20 -2.75 6.46
CA ARG A 46 14.18 -3.38 7.34
C ARG A 46 13.80 -3.18 8.80
N ALA A 47 13.83 -4.24 9.59
CA ALA A 47 13.60 -4.17 11.04
C ALA A 47 14.22 -5.34 11.80
N ILE A 48 14.32 -5.19 13.13
CA ILE A 48 14.57 -6.32 14.03
C ILE A 48 13.21 -6.93 14.40
N VAL A 49 13.05 -8.22 14.12
CA VAL A 49 11.87 -9.02 14.46
C VAL A 49 12.35 -10.18 15.31
N ASP A 50 11.85 -10.27 16.54
CA ASP A 50 12.14 -11.35 17.49
C ASP A 50 13.65 -11.57 17.71
N GLY A 51 14.39 -10.46 17.74
CA GLY A 51 15.84 -10.43 17.92
C GLY A 51 16.66 -10.63 16.64
N ALA A 52 16.04 -10.97 15.51
CA ALA A 52 16.71 -11.16 14.22
C ALA A 52 16.51 -9.96 13.29
N LEU A 53 17.59 -9.55 12.59
CA LEU A 53 17.51 -8.50 11.58
C LEU A 53 16.99 -9.08 10.26
N VAL A 54 15.88 -8.53 9.76
CA VAL A 54 15.18 -8.98 8.55
C VAL A 54 14.91 -7.84 7.57
N ASP A 55 14.84 -8.19 6.30
CA ASP A 55 14.23 -7.38 5.25
C ASP A 55 12.91 -8.02 4.81
N VAL A 56 11.86 -7.23 4.72
CA VAL A 56 10.64 -7.62 4.02
C VAL A 56 10.59 -6.92 2.68
N LEU A 57 10.31 -7.70 1.63
CA LEU A 57 10.05 -7.19 0.29
C LEU A 57 8.60 -7.50 -0.09
N CYS A 58 7.78 -6.47 -0.20
CA CYS A 58 6.38 -6.58 -0.61
C CYS A 58 6.18 -5.97 -1.99
N THR A 59 5.81 -6.79 -2.96
CA THR A 59 5.54 -6.37 -4.34
C THR A 59 4.05 -6.14 -4.52
N GLY A 60 3.71 -5.05 -5.19
CA GLY A 60 2.34 -4.71 -5.50
C GLY A 60 2.25 -3.68 -6.62
N ARG A 61 1.13 -2.97 -6.62
CA ARG A 61 0.91 -1.81 -7.48
C ARG A 61 0.12 -0.74 -6.73
N PHE A 62 0.44 0.52 -6.99
CA PHE A 62 -0.46 1.60 -6.65
C PHE A 62 -1.51 1.74 -7.74
N TYR A 63 -2.78 1.75 -7.34
CA TYR A 63 -3.92 2.10 -8.17
C TYR A 63 -4.38 3.49 -7.73
N ASP A 64 -3.83 4.50 -8.40
CA ASP A 64 -3.94 5.90 -8.00
C ASP A 64 -5.03 6.61 -8.82
N PHE A 65 -5.91 7.32 -8.13
CA PHE A 65 -6.93 8.18 -8.71
C PHE A 65 -6.39 9.61 -8.79
N PHE A 66 -6.48 10.21 -9.96
CA PHE A 66 -6.02 11.57 -10.22
C PHE A 66 -7.13 12.47 -10.74
N GLU A 67 -7.01 13.75 -10.40
CA GLU A 67 -7.84 14.82 -10.94
C GLU A 67 -6.97 16.03 -11.28
N GLN A 68 -7.24 16.65 -12.43
CA GLN A 68 -6.69 17.94 -12.80
C GLN A 68 -7.58 19.04 -12.24
N ARG A 69 -7.01 19.91 -11.41
CA ARG A 69 -7.71 20.99 -10.71
C ARG A 69 -7.04 22.31 -11.02
N THR A 70 -7.83 23.37 -11.15
CA THR A 70 -7.30 24.73 -11.26
C THR A 70 -6.90 25.23 -9.86
N ILE A 71 -5.60 25.44 -9.64
CA ILE A 71 -5.01 25.93 -8.39
C ILE A 71 -4.23 27.19 -8.72
N ASN A 72 -4.56 28.31 -8.06
CA ASN A 72 -3.95 29.62 -8.31
C ASN A 72 -3.92 30.01 -9.81
N GLY A 73 -5.02 29.72 -10.51
CA GLY A 73 -5.18 30.02 -11.94
C GLY A 73 -4.43 29.07 -12.89
N LYS A 74 -3.85 27.97 -12.40
CA LYS A 74 -3.15 26.97 -13.22
C LYS A 74 -3.74 25.59 -13.05
N ASP A 75 -3.88 24.84 -14.15
CA ASP A 75 -4.37 23.47 -14.10
C ASP A 75 -3.25 22.51 -13.66
N GLU A 76 -3.47 21.81 -12.56
CA GLU A 76 -2.51 20.92 -11.91
C GLU A 76 -3.12 19.56 -11.60
N TRP A 77 -2.38 18.48 -11.87
CA TRP A 77 -2.77 17.13 -11.50
C TRP A 77 -2.48 16.86 -10.02
N ARG A 78 -3.46 16.31 -9.30
CA ARG A 78 -3.35 15.92 -7.90
C ARG A 78 -3.81 14.47 -7.72
N ILE A 79 -3.13 13.75 -6.83
CA ILE A 79 -3.58 12.44 -6.36
C ILE A 79 -4.80 12.68 -5.46
N VAL A 80 -5.94 12.14 -5.84
CA VAL A 80 -7.19 12.12 -5.05
C VAL A 80 -7.15 10.99 -4.04
N ARG A 81 -6.75 9.80 -4.50
CA ARG A 81 -6.62 8.58 -3.68
C ARG A 81 -5.41 7.79 -4.18
N ARG A 82 -4.58 7.34 -3.24
CA ARG A 82 -3.61 6.29 -3.48
C ARG A 82 -4.07 5.01 -2.83
N GLN A 83 -4.31 3.97 -3.62
CA GLN A 83 -4.71 2.66 -3.13
C GLN A 83 -3.67 1.62 -3.50
N PRO A 84 -2.86 1.13 -2.54
CA PRO A 84 -2.04 -0.05 -2.76
C PRO A 84 -2.90 -1.29 -3.02
N ILE A 85 -2.44 -2.09 -3.96
CA ILE A 85 -2.83 -3.49 -4.19
C ILE A 85 -1.58 -4.32 -3.87
N TYR A 86 -1.67 -5.17 -2.86
CA TYR A 86 -0.55 -6.00 -2.42
C TYR A 86 -0.62 -7.38 -3.09
N GLU A 87 0.40 -7.77 -3.82
CA GLU A 87 0.33 -8.95 -4.69
C GLU A 87 1.03 -10.17 -4.09
N LYS A 88 2.20 -9.94 -3.48
CA LYS A 88 3.00 -10.97 -2.81
C LYS A 88 4.08 -10.32 -1.95
N ASP A 89 4.54 -11.01 -0.93
CA ASP A 89 5.70 -10.60 -0.17
C ASP A 89 6.55 -11.78 0.30
N ARG A 90 7.70 -11.45 0.90
CA ARG A 90 8.58 -12.38 1.59
C ARG A 90 9.37 -11.66 2.69
N MET A 91 9.86 -12.42 3.65
CA MET A 91 10.80 -11.97 4.68
C MET A 91 12.12 -12.73 4.54
N ASP A 92 13.22 -12.00 4.47
CA ASP A 92 14.57 -12.53 4.32
C ASP A 92 15.39 -12.18 5.57
N LEU A 93 16.07 -13.16 6.16
CA LEU A 93 17.07 -12.92 7.21
C LEU A 93 18.34 -12.35 6.59
N LEU A 94 18.91 -11.33 7.22
CA LEU A 94 20.15 -10.72 6.73
C LEU A 94 21.39 -11.51 7.11
N ASP A 95 21.37 -12.13 8.29
CA ASP A 95 22.42 -13.04 8.72
C ASP A 95 22.09 -14.45 8.19
N PRO A 96 22.92 -15.03 7.29
CA PRO A 96 22.70 -16.37 6.75
C PRO A 96 22.69 -17.49 7.81
N GLY A 97 23.29 -17.27 8.98
CA GLY A 97 23.31 -18.22 10.08
C GLY A 97 22.15 -18.07 11.06
N ALA A 98 21.41 -16.96 10.97
CA ALA A 98 20.28 -16.71 11.86
C ALA A 98 19.12 -17.67 11.57
N LYS A 99 18.28 -17.88 12.58
CA LYS A 99 17.02 -18.60 12.48
C LYS A 99 15.93 -17.74 13.09
N LEU A 100 14.77 -17.75 12.47
CA LEU A 100 13.59 -17.03 12.93
C LEU A 100 12.38 -17.94 12.77
N ASP A 101 11.80 -18.32 13.90
CA ASP A 101 10.55 -19.06 13.95
C ASP A 101 9.39 -18.07 14.09
N LEU A 102 8.67 -17.85 12.98
CA LEU A 102 7.52 -16.96 12.98
C LEU A 102 6.35 -17.60 13.76
N ASP A 103 5.65 -16.79 14.55
CA ASP A 103 4.38 -17.18 15.15
C ASP A 103 3.35 -17.44 14.05
N LYS A 104 3.02 -18.72 13.84
CA LYS A 104 2.14 -19.19 12.76
C LYS A 104 0.70 -18.70 12.93
N ASP A 105 0.24 -18.58 14.18
CA ASP A 105 -1.13 -18.16 14.47
C ASP A 105 -1.26 -16.66 14.22
N LEU A 106 -0.25 -15.86 14.56
CA LEU A 106 -0.22 -14.44 14.22
C LEU A 106 -0.07 -14.23 12.71
N LEU A 107 0.86 -14.93 12.07
CA LEU A 107 1.12 -14.82 10.63
C LEU A 107 -0.12 -15.21 9.80
N GLY A 108 -0.83 -16.26 10.23
CA GLY A 108 -2.05 -16.76 9.58
C GLY A 108 -3.24 -15.80 9.61
N GLN A 109 -3.20 -14.74 10.43
CA GLN A 109 -4.25 -13.72 10.50
C GLN A 109 -4.15 -12.64 9.42
N PHE A 110 -3.05 -12.60 8.66
CA PHE A 110 -2.80 -11.54 7.68
C PHE A 110 -3.02 -12.00 6.24
N PRO A 111 -3.55 -11.13 5.34
CA PRO A 111 -3.74 -11.48 3.94
C PRO A 111 -2.43 -11.82 3.22
N LYS A 112 -2.52 -12.72 2.24
CA LYS A 112 -1.35 -13.33 1.57
C LYS A 112 -0.50 -12.34 0.80
N GLY A 113 -1.12 -11.30 0.24
CA GLY A 113 -0.41 -10.29 -0.57
C GLY A 113 0.63 -9.48 0.21
N TYR A 114 0.50 -9.38 1.54
CA TYR A 114 1.35 -8.58 2.41
C TYR A 114 1.53 -9.22 3.80
N GLN A 115 1.50 -10.56 3.86
CA GLN A 115 1.45 -11.34 5.09
C GLN A 115 2.67 -11.08 5.99
N HIS A 116 3.86 -11.07 5.40
CA HIS A 116 5.12 -10.87 6.11
C HIS A 116 5.34 -9.40 6.47
N LEU A 117 4.93 -8.46 5.62
CA LEU A 117 4.97 -7.03 5.92
C LEU A 117 4.04 -6.70 7.08
N ALA A 118 2.82 -7.25 7.07
CA ALA A 118 1.87 -7.15 8.16
C ALA A 118 2.43 -7.74 9.46
N TYR A 119 3.03 -8.93 9.41
CA TYR A 119 3.66 -9.55 10.57
C TYR A 119 4.76 -8.66 11.15
N LEU A 120 5.71 -8.21 10.32
CA LEU A 120 6.78 -7.32 10.73
C LEU A 120 6.23 -6.06 11.40
N GLN A 121 5.27 -5.40 10.77
CA GLN A 121 4.68 -4.17 11.30
C GLN A 121 3.88 -4.42 12.59
N ALA A 122 3.19 -5.56 12.71
CA ALA A 122 2.49 -5.94 13.94
C ALA A 122 3.47 -6.17 15.10
N ARG A 123 4.62 -6.84 14.85
CA ARG A 123 5.68 -7.01 15.87
C ARG A 123 6.32 -5.68 16.29
N LEU A 124 6.31 -4.67 15.42
CA LEU A 124 6.72 -3.29 15.75
C LEU A 124 5.60 -2.46 16.43
N GLY A 125 4.44 -3.05 16.69
CA GLY A 125 3.32 -2.40 17.40
C GLY A 125 2.38 -1.57 16.52
N PHE A 126 2.48 -1.67 15.19
CA PHE A 126 1.55 -0.99 14.29
C PHE A 126 0.20 -1.72 14.22
N LYS A 127 -0.88 -0.96 14.09
CA LYS A 127 -2.21 -1.49 13.77
C LYS A 127 -2.27 -1.81 12.27
N ILE A 128 -2.56 -3.06 11.94
CA ILE A 128 -2.58 -3.55 10.57
C ILE A 128 -3.99 -3.50 9.99
N LYS A 129 -4.11 -2.92 8.80
CA LYS A 129 -5.31 -3.02 7.97
C LYS A 129 -5.34 -4.39 7.29
N ARG A 130 -6.42 -5.15 7.47
CA ARG A 130 -6.61 -6.50 6.91
C ARG A 130 -7.52 -6.52 5.67
N ASP A 131 -8.05 -5.36 5.33
CA ASP A 131 -9.01 -5.09 4.26
C ASP A 131 -8.38 -4.45 3.03
N MET A 132 -7.05 -4.55 2.90
CA MET A 132 -6.35 -3.98 1.75
C MET A 132 -6.51 -4.89 0.52
N PRO A 133 -6.67 -4.33 -0.69
CA PRO A 133 -6.79 -5.12 -1.90
C PRO A 133 -5.58 -6.02 -2.12
N GLU A 134 -5.85 -7.28 -2.49
CA GLU A 134 -4.83 -8.25 -2.90
C GLU A 134 -4.78 -8.41 -4.43
N LEU A 135 -3.95 -9.32 -4.93
CA LEU A 135 -3.87 -9.63 -6.36
C LEU A 135 -5.24 -10.03 -6.96
N THR A 136 -6.05 -10.74 -6.19
CA THR A 136 -7.38 -11.25 -6.58
C THR A 136 -8.39 -11.03 -5.47
N GLY A 137 -9.67 -11.28 -5.76
CA GLY A 137 -10.76 -11.21 -4.79
C GLY A 137 -11.69 -10.01 -4.95
N PRO A 138 -12.74 -9.92 -4.14
CA PRO A 138 -13.81 -8.93 -4.31
C PRO A 138 -13.34 -7.49 -4.08
N ILE A 139 -12.38 -7.26 -3.18
CA ILE A 139 -11.89 -5.91 -2.85
C ILE A 139 -11.18 -5.29 -4.06
N VAL A 140 -10.30 -6.03 -4.73
CA VAL A 140 -9.58 -5.50 -5.91
C VAL A 140 -10.52 -5.35 -7.11
N GLN A 141 -11.52 -6.23 -7.26
CA GLN A 141 -12.56 -6.09 -8.30
C GLN A 141 -13.41 -4.83 -8.08
N ALA A 142 -13.83 -4.56 -6.85
CA ALA A 142 -14.56 -3.35 -6.49
C ALA A 142 -13.72 -2.09 -6.71
N LEU A 143 -12.43 -2.13 -6.36
CA LEU A 143 -11.49 -1.04 -6.63
C LEU A 143 -11.39 -0.72 -8.13
N TYR A 144 -11.36 -1.74 -9.00
CA TYR A 144 -11.36 -1.54 -10.44
C TYR A 144 -12.66 -0.97 -10.97
N GLN A 145 -13.80 -1.46 -10.48
CA GLN A 145 -15.11 -0.88 -10.81
C GLN A 145 -15.19 0.59 -10.36
N ARG A 146 -14.63 0.92 -9.19
CA ARG A 146 -14.51 2.30 -8.71
C ARG A 146 -13.62 3.14 -9.62
N GLY A 147 -12.50 2.59 -10.11
CA GLY A 147 -11.64 3.23 -11.09
C GLY A 147 -12.38 3.61 -12.36
N GLN A 148 -13.17 2.68 -12.90
CA GLN A 148 -13.99 2.96 -14.09
C GLN A 148 -15.03 4.06 -13.82
N LYS A 149 -15.80 3.95 -12.73
CA LYS A 149 -16.78 4.97 -12.34
C LYS A 149 -16.14 6.36 -12.18
N TRP A 150 -14.93 6.41 -11.64
CA TRP A 150 -14.17 7.66 -11.53
C TRP A 150 -13.86 8.25 -12.90
N LEU A 151 -13.42 7.45 -13.87
CA LEU A 151 -13.19 7.90 -15.25
C LEU A 151 -14.48 8.34 -15.94
N ASP A 152 -15.62 7.76 -15.56
CA ASP A 152 -16.95 8.07 -16.08
C ASP A 152 -17.60 9.31 -15.42
N GLY A 153 -16.93 9.96 -14.47
CA GLY A 153 -17.40 11.21 -13.86
C GLY A 153 -18.04 11.09 -12.46
N ASP A 154 -17.96 9.93 -11.80
CA ASP A 154 -18.51 9.73 -10.44
C ASP A 154 -17.95 10.75 -9.43
N ALA A 155 -18.77 11.19 -8.48
CA ALA A 155 -18.39 12.25 -7.54
C ALA A 155 -17.33 11.79 -6.51
N SER A 156 -17.20 10.49 -6.26
CA SER A 156 -16.30 9.94 -5.24
C SER A 156 -15.33 8.90 -5.78
N ALA A 157 -14.06 9.03 -5.40
CA ALA A 157 -13.01 8.02 -5.60
C ALA A 157 -12.99 6.93 -4.50
N PHE A 158 -13.92 6.97 -3.54
CA PHE A 158 -13.96 6.10 -2.36
C PHE A 158 -15.22 5.24 -2.33
N ASP A 159 -15.08 4.05 -1.74
CA ASP A 159 -16.19 3.13 -1.55
C ASP A 159 -17.03 3.53 -0.35
N GLU A 160 -18.32 3.81 -0.59
CA GLU A 160 -19.29 4.23 0.42
C GLU A 160 -20.60 3.44 0.22
N PRO A 161 -20.93 2.49 1.12
CA PRO A 161 -20.08 1.99 2.22
C PRO A 161 -18.82 1.26 1.71
N PRO A 162 -17.77 1.11 2.54
CA PRO A 162 -16.63 0.28 2.21
C PRO A 162 -17.04 -1.16 1.87
N VAL A 163 -16.29 -1.82 0.99
CA VAL A 163 -16.49 -3.24 0.69
C VAL A 163 -16.22 -4.04 1.96
N GLU A 164 -17.22 -4.81 2.42
CA GLU A 164 -17.08 -5.65 3.59
C GLU A 164 -16.05 -6.75 3.35
N VAL A 165 -15.13 -6.90 4.29
CA VAL A 165 -14.26 -8.06 4.42
C VAL A 165 -14.94 -9.06 5.35
N GLY A 166 -15.21 -10.27 4.86
CA GLY A 166 -15.69 -11.39 5.68
C GLY A 166 -14.57 -12.04 6.52
N LEU A 167 -13.64 -11.23 7.04
CA LEU A 167 -12.48 -11.65 7.85
C LEU A 167 -12.64 -11.25 9.31
#